data_AF-A0A7S2JN00-F1
#
_entry.id   AF-A0A7S2JN00-F1
#
_cell.length_a   1.000
_cell.length_b   1.000
_cell.length_c   1.000
_cell.angle_alpha   90.00
_cell.angle_beta   90.00
_cell.angle_gamma   90.00
#
_symmetry.space_group_name_H-M   'P 1'
#
loop_
_entity.id
_entity.type
_entity.pdbx_description
1 polymer ?
#
loop_
_entity_poly.entity_id
_entity_poly.type
_entity_poly.pdbx_seq_one_letter_code
_entity_poly.pdbx_strand_id
1 'polypeptide(L)'
;RYVWIDLTAGPLSYGPATSGEGLVWSLALPRMIRFTTVETITYPRIDTLMAELSALVLRTCMHIIVPSLDSYPPPYTRRTKVKVTVIQDQPDWRRHTNPPTDDKFDMEIIKTQLSSLVLSGQTLEFEKTVTDFGKCEYCAVAFNNALKSHTSTILSGVLRTHVHQYLDATELRWWLQRLDPNRDDFM
;
A
#
# COMPACT_ATOMS: atom_id res chain seq x y z
N ARG A 1 -12.90 -2.64 23.35
CA ARG A 1 -12.45 -3.25 22.08
C ARG A 1 -11.31 -4.19 22.44
N TYR A 2 -11.33 -5.44 21.97
CA TYR A 2 -10.24 -6.38 22.16
C TYR A 2 -9.55 -6.61 20.82
N VAL A 3 -8.24 -6.89 20.86
CA VAL A 3 -7.46 -7.28 19.68
C VAL A 3 -6.72 -8.57 20.04
N TRP A 4 -6.69 -9.50 19.09
CA TRP A 4 -5.93 -10.75 19.20
C TRP A 4 -4.76 -10.66 18.23
N ILE A 5 -3.54 -10.76 18.76
CA ILE A 5 -2.31 -10.75 17.96
C ILE A 5 -1.76 -12.17 17.96
N ASP A 6 -1.97 -12.90 16.87
CA ASP A 6 -1.39 -14.23 16.68
C ASP A 6 0.03 -14.11 16.12
N LEU A 7 1.03 -14.31 16.97
CA LEU A 7 2.45 -14.27 16.60
C LEU A 7 2.92 -15.56 15.90
N THR A 8 2.06 -16.56 15.83
CA THR A 8 2.34 -17.88 15.24
C THR A 8 1.74 -18.08 13.85
N ALA A 9 0.86 -17.17 13.41
CA ALA A 9 0.30 -17.18 12.06
C ALA A 9 1.39 -17.09 10.99
N GLY A 10 1.26 -17.85 9.90
CA GLY A 10 2.23 -17.88 8.80
C GLY A 10 1.60 -18.13 7.41
N PRO A 11 2.33 -17.91 6.31
CA PRO A 11 3.65 -17.27 6.22
C PRO A 11 3.56 -15.74 6.32
N LEU A 12 4.54 -15.15 7.01
CA LEU A 12 4.63 -13.72 7.32
C LEU A 12 5.43 -12.93 6.28
N SER A 13 5.68 -13.54 5.11
CA SER A 13 6.43 -12.89 4.05
C SER A 13 5.46 -12.12 3.16
N TYR A 14 5.31 -10.83 3.42
CA TYR A 14 4.54 -9.94 2.58
C TYR A 14 5.33 -8.66 2.32
N GLY A 15 4.93 -7.93 1.30
CA GLY A 15 5.72 -6.84 0.76
C GLY A 15 6.77 -7.32 -0.26
N PRO A 16 7.68 -6.43 -0.69
CA PRO A 16 8.59 -6.68 -1.80
C PRO A 16 9.55 -7.85 -1.54
N ALA A 17 9.63 -8.84 -2.43
CA ALA A 17 10.36 -10.10 -2.19
C ALA A 17 11.86 -9.97 -1.89
N THR A 18 12.49 -8.82 -2.11
CA THR A 18 13.95 -8.64 -1.98
C THR A 18 14.39 -7.46 -1.12
N SER A 19 13.67 -6.32 -1.14
CA SER A 19 13.90 -5.12 -0.31
C SER A 19 12.83 -4.07 -0.62
N GLY A 20 12.55 -3.16 0.32
CA GLY A 20 11.60 -2.06 0.17
C GLY A 20 10.80 -1.77 1.45
N GLU A 21 10.09 -0.65 1.50
CA GLU A 21 9.17 -0.35 2.59
C GLU A 21 7.99 -1.34 2.62
N GLY A 22 7.49 -1.65 3.82
CA GLY A 22 6.42 -2.63 4.01
C GLY A 22 6.86 -4.09 3.85
N LEU A 23 8.16 -4.34 3.64
CA LEU A 23 8.72 -5.67 3.66
C LEU A 23 8.70 -6.26 5.06
N VAL A 24 7.98 -7.36 5.23
CA VAL A 24 7.96 -8.15 6.45
C VAL A 24 8.43 -9.55 6.09
N TRP A 25 9.52 -9.99 6.72
CA TRP A 25 10.06 -11.34 6.55
C TRP A 25 9.96 -12.13 7.86
N SER A 26 10.31 -13.41 7.82
CA SER A 26 10.53 -14.20 9.03
C SER A 26 11.52 -13.53 9.99
N LEU A 27 12.40 -12.66 9.45
CA LEU A 27 13.33 -11.86 10.22
C LEU A 27 12.73 -10.59 10.88
N ALA A 28 11.50 -10.21 10.56
CA ALA A 28 10.86 -9.02 11.13
C ALA A 28 10.17 -9.26 12.49
N LEU A 29 9.83 -10.52 12.80
CA LEU A 29 9.23 -10.86 14.10
C LEU A 29 10.31 -11.22 15.15
N PRO A 30 10.13 -10.80 16.41
CA PRO A 30 10.97 -11.22 17.52
C PRO A 30 10.78 -12.73 17.74
N ARG A 31 11.82 -13.52 17.46
CA ARG A 31 11.81 -14.99 17.63
C ARG A 31 12.86 -15.39 18.64
N MET A 32 12.49 -16.29 19.55
CA MET A 32 13.37 -16.78 20.62
C MET A 32 14.73 -17.27 20.11
N ILE A 33 14.76 -17.94 18.94
CA ILE A 33 15.98 -18.47 18.32
C ILE A 33 17.05 -17.42 18.02
N ARG A 34 16.70 -16.12 17.95
CA ARG A 34 17.68 -15.03 17.77
C ARG A 34 18.33 -14.56 19.05
N PHE A 35 17.68 -14.79 20.17
CA PHE A 35 18.14 -14.35 21.48
C PHE A 35 18.81 -15.50 22.24
N THR A 36 18.94 -16.66 21.59
CA THR A 36 19.71 -17.82 22.00
C THR A 36 20.96 -17.93 21.14
N THR A 37 22.09 -17.39 21.59
CA THR A 37 23.40 -17.66 20.96
C THR A 37 23.96 -19.00 21.45
N VAL A 38 24.73 -19.68 20.58
CA VAL A 38 25.33 -21.01 20.85
C VAL A 38 26.18 -21.01 22.14
N GLU A 39 26.76 -19.86 22.50
CA GLU A 39 27.59 -19.68 23.70
C GLU A 39 26.81 -19.34 24.98
N THR A 40 25.53 -18.99 24.88
CA THR A 40 24.70 -18.48 26.00
C THR A 40 23.43 -19.31 26.19
N ILE A 41 23.53 -20.63 26.04
CA ILE A 41 22.44 -21.57 26.32
C ILE A 41 21.95 -21.42 27.78
N THR A 42 22.77 -20.85 28.65
CA THR A 42 22.50 -20.70 30.09
C THR A 42 21.60 -19.51 30.46
N TYR A 43 21.55 -18.44 29.66
CA TYR A 43 20.68 -17.26 29.92
C TYR A 43 20.23 -16.61 28.61
N PRO A 44 19.02 -16.89 28.10
CA PRO A 44 18.47 -16.17 26.96
C PRO A 44 18.36 -14.67 27.31
N ARG A 45 18.66 -13.78 26.36
CA ARG A 45 18.47 -12.32 26.53
C ARG A 45 16.99 -11.97 26.51
N ILE A 46 16.28 -12.39 27.56
CA ILE A 46 14.83 -12.28 27.67
C ILE A 46 14.39 -10.82 27.69
N ASP A 47 15.19 -9.92 28.25
CA ASP A 47 14.91 -8.48 28.27
C ASP A 47 14.88 -7.89 26.85
N THR A 48 15.79 -8.32 25.97
CA THR A 48 15.83 -7.87 24.57
C THR A 48 14.64 -8.42 23.79
N LEU A 49 14.30 -9.69 24.00
CA LEU A 49 13.10 -10.30 23.41
C LEU A 49 11.83 -9.57 23.85
N MET A 50 11.71 -9.27 25.15
CA MET A 50 10.57 -8.55 25.71
C MET A 50 10.48 -7.13 25.17
N ALA A 51 11.61 -6.42 25.04
CA ALA A 51 11.64 -5.08 24.46
C ALA A 51 11.16 -5.08 23.00
N GLU A 52 11.65 -5.99 22.17
CA GLU A 52 11.20 -6.10 20.78
C GLU A 52 9.73 -6.52 20.67
N LEU A 53 9.27 -7.44 21.53
CA LEU A 53 7.88 -7.87 21.58
C LEU A 53 6.95 -6.71 22.00
N SER A 54 7.30 -5.97 23.04
CA SER A 54 6.56 -4.79 23.47
C SER A 54 6.52 -3.72 22.39
N ALA A 55 7.63 -3.49 21.67
CA ALA A 55 7.67 -2.55 20.55
C ALA A 55 6.76 -3.00 19.40
N LEU A 56 6.73 -4.29 19.06
CA LEU A 56 5.83 -4.85 18.06
C LEU A 56 4.35 -4.66 18.44
N VAL A 57 3.99 -5.00 19.69
CA VAL A 57 2.63 -4.83 20.21
C VAL A 57 2.24 -3.35 20.19
N LEU A 58 3.12 -2.45 20.65
CA LEU A 58 2.87 -1.01 20.65
C LEU A 58 2.63 -0.47 19.23
N ARG A 59 3.50 -0.81 18.28
CA ARG A 59 3.35 -0.44 16.87
C ARG A 59 2.03 -0.93 16.29
N THR A 60 1.67 -2.18 16.59
CA THR A 60 0.41 -2.79 16.13
C THR A 60 -0.80 -2.08 16.74
N CYS A 61 -0.77 -1.78 18.04
CA CYS A 61 -1.81 -1.02 18.73
C CYS A 61 -1.95 0.41 18.19
N MET A 62 -0.85 1.09 17.91
CA MET A 62 -0.86 2.42 17.27
C MET A 62 -1.44 2.38 15.86
N HIS A 63 -1.28 1.28 15.13
CA HIS A 63 -1.84 1.14 13.80
C HIS A 63 -3.33 0.73 13.79
N ILE A 64 -3.75 -0.15 14.71
CA ILE A 64 -5.09 -0.76 14.72
C ILE A 64 -6.07 -0.03 15.66
N ILE A 65 -5.62 0.36 16.86
CA ILE A 65 -6.50 0.78 17.96
C ILE A 65 -6.59 2.29 18.05
N VAL A 66 -5.49 3.00 17.76
CA VAL A 66 -5.42 4.46 17.86
C VAL A 66 -5.26 5.04 16.45
N PRO A 67 -6.34 5.22 15.66
CA PRO A 67 -6.27 6.23 14.61
C PRO A 67 -5.87 7.56 15.28
N SER A 68 -5.12 8.42 14.58
CA SER A 68 -4.72 9.72 15.13
C SER A 68 -5.93 10.39 15.79
N LEU A 69 -5.78 10.86 17.04
CA LEU A 69 -6.83 11.62 17.74
C LEU A 69 -7.25 12.85 16.93
N ASP A 70 -6.33 13.41 16.12
CA ASP A 70 -6.61 14.50 15.18
C ASP A 70 -7.63 14.11 14.10
N SER A 71 -7.77 12.82 13.81
CA SER A 71 -8.72 12.27 12.84
C SER A 71 -10.04 11.82 13.48
N TYR A 72 -10.27 12.12 14.76
CA TYR A 72 -11.50 11.78 15.47
C TYR A 72 -12.37 13.03 15.77
N PRO A 73 -13.69 12.99 15.53
CA PRO A 73 -14.43 11.89 14.90
C PRO A 73 -14.03 11.72 13.43
N PRO A 74 -14.09 10.49 12.88
CA PRO A 74 -13.84 10.29 11.46
C PRO A 74 -14.75 11.23 10.66
N PRO A 75 -14.21 11.99 9.70
CA PRO A 75 -15.00 12.98 8.97
C PRO A 75 -16.14 12.28 8.24
N TYR A 76 -17.38 12.64 8.61
CA TYR A 76 -18.57 12.17 7.91
C TYR A 76 -18.93 13.16 6.81
N THR A 77 -18.88 12.69 5.56
CA THR A 77 -19.24 13.51 4.41
C THR A 77 -20.53 12.96 3.80
N ARG A 78 -21.61 13.75 3.80
CA ARG A 78 -22.90 13.35 3.21
C ARG A 78 -22.82 13.04 1.72
N ARG A 79 -21.92 13.70 1.00
CA ARG A 79 -21.68 13.48 -0.43
C ARG A 79 -20.25 13.02 -0.61
N THR A 80 -20.05 11.80 -1.08
CA THR A 80 -18.71 11.25 -1.31
C THR A 80 -18.56 10.94 -2.79
N LYS A 81 -17.60 11.60 -3.43
CA LYS A 81 -17.29 11.41 -4.83
C LYS A 81 -16.18 10.37 -4.98
N VAL A 82 -16.48 9.26 -5.64
CA VAL A 82 -15.56 8.17 -5.95
C VAL A 82 -15.08 8.37 -7.40
N LYS A 83 -13.86 8.90 -7.55
CA LYS A 83 -13.22 9.12 -8.85
C LYS A 83 -12.25 7.98 -9.16
N VAL A 84 -12.52 7.21 -10.19
CA VAL A 84 -11.64 6.16 -10.72
C VAL A 84 -10.93 6.72 -11.95
N THR A 85 -9.62 6.95 -11.83
CA THR A 85 -8.80 7.47 -12.93
C THR A 85 -7.91 6.35 -13.45
N VAL A 86 -8.13 5.94 -14.69
CA VAL A 86 -7.32 4.93 -15.38
C VAL A 86 -6.28 5.66 -16.22
N ILE A 87 -5.01 5.50 -15.88
CA ILE A 87 -3.89 6.05 -16.64
C ILE A 87 -3.30 4.92 -17.46
N GLN A 88 -3.28 5.07 -18.79
CA GLN A 88 -2.76 4.04 -19.70
C GLN A 88 -1.91 4.66 -20.81
N ASP A 89 -0.90 3.92 -21.25
CA ASP A 89 -0.14 4.27 -22.45
C ASP A 89 -1.03 4.00 -23.66
N GLN A 90 -1.53 5.08 -24.27
CA GLN A 90 -2.42 5.11 -25.45
C GLN A 90 -3.85 4.59 -25.21
N PRO A 91 -4.80 5.49 -24.90
CA PRO A 91 -6.21 5.16 -24.82
C PRO A 91 -6.88 5.04 -26.20
N ASP A 92 -6.12 5.26 -27.28
CA ASP A 92 -6.61 5.18 -28.64
C ASP A 92 -6.87 3.72 -29.00
N TRP A 93 -8.12 3.31 -28.80
CA TRP A 93 -8.77 2.15 -29.43
C TRP A 93 -8.46 2.04 -30.93
N ARG A 94 -8.00 3.12 -31.59
CA ARG A 94 -7.57 3.18 -32.99
C ARG A 94 -6.46 2.21 -33.39
N ARG A 95 -5.71 1.64 -32.44
CA ARG A 95 -4.70 0.61 -32.76
C ARG A 95 -5.23 -0.82 -32.76
N HIS A 96 -6.46 -1.03 -32.28
CA HIS A 96 -7.13 -2.31 -32.29
C HIS A 96 -8.43 -2.20 -33.09
N THR A 97 -8.57 -2.99 -34.15
CA THR A 97 -9.80 -3.06 -34.95
C THR A 97 -11.05 -3.39 -34.12
N ASN A 98 -10.85 -3.97 -32.94
CA ASN A 98 -11.85 -4.07 -31.88
C ASN A 98 -11.31 -3.31 -30.65
N PRO A 99 -11.99 -2.27 -30.12
CA PRO A 99 -11.62 -1.73 -28.81
C PRO A 99 -11.57 -2.88 -27.80
N PRO A 100 -10.60 -2.91 -26.87
CA PRO A 100 -10.61 -3.90 -25.81
C PRO A 100 -11.95 -3.81 -25.07
N THR A 101 -12.82 -4.80 -25.29
CA THR A 101 -14.09 -4.95 -24.56
C THR A 101 -13.86 -5.29 -23.10
N ASP A 102 -12.63 -5.69 -22.75
CA ASP A 102 -12.16 -5.83 -21.38
C ASP A 102 -11.80 -4.46 -20.82
N ASP A 103 -12.84 -3.72 -20.44
CA ASP A 103 -12.69 -2.73 -19.38
C ASP A 103 -12.27 -3.47 -18.10
N LYS A 104 -10.96 -3.55 -17.85
CA LYS A 104 -10.40 -4.21 -16.66
C LYS A 104 -10.95 -3.65 -15.34
N PHE A 105 -11.58 -2.47 -15.38
CA PHE A 105 -12.23 -1.83 -14.26
C PHE A 105 -13.75 -1.75 -14.49
N ASP A 106 -14.43 -2.86 -14.20
CA ASP A 106 -15.89 -2.92 -14.17
C ASP A 106 -16.44 -1.96 -13.09
N MET A 107 -16.95 -0.82 -13.56
CA MET A 107 -17.51 0.20 -12.68
C MET A 107 -18.85 -0.22 -12.08
N GLU A 108 -19.57 -1.16 -12.68
CA GLU A 108 -20.85 -1.63 -12.14
C GLU A 108 -20.60 -2.48 -10.90
N ILE A 109 -19.59 -3.35 -10.94
CA ILE A 109 -19.15 -4.11 -9.77
C ILE A 109 -18.69 -3.16 -8.66
N ILE A 110 -17.84 -2.18 -8.99
CA ILE A 110 -17.33 -1.20 -8.02
C ILE A 110 -18.48 -0.41 -7.38
N LYS A 111 -19.43 0.08 -8.19
CA LYS A 111 -20.62 0.78 -7.69
C LYS A 111 -21.45 -0.09 -6.77
N THR A 112 -21.70 -1.34 -7.15
CA THR A 112 -22.50 -2.29 -6.37
C THR A 112 -21.85 -2.56 -5.02
N GLN A 113 -20.56 -2.88 -5.00
CA GLN A 113 -19.81 -3.14 -3.77
C GLN A 113 -19.74 -1.91 -2.87
N LEU A 114 -19.44 -0.73 -3.43
CA LEU A 114 -19.35 0.50 -2.64
C LEU A 114 -20.72 0.98 -2.14
N SER A 115 -21.79 0.75 -2.90
CA SER A 115 -23.16 1.08 -2.47
C SER A 115 -23.58 0.29 -1.23
N SER A 116 -23.07 -0.92 -1.05
CA SER A 116 -23.34 -1.74 0.14
C SER A 116 -22.66 -1.22 1.42
N LEU A 117 -21.65 -0.36 1.27
CA LEU A 117 -20.87 0.22 2.37
C LEU A 117 -21.34 1.62 2.77
N VAL A 118 -22.40 2.13 2.15
CA VAL A 118 -22.92 3.49 2.36
C VAL A 118 -23.52 3.63 3.76
N LEU A 119 -23.10 4.66 4.48
CA LEU A 119 -23.68 5.00 5.78
C LEU A 119 -25.04 5.69 5.62
N SER A 120 -25.90 5.61 6.63
CA SER A 120 -27.21 6.28 6.60
C SER A 120 -27.07 7.78 6.30
N GLY A 121 -27.85 8.28 5.33
CA GLY A 121 -27.82 9.69 4.90
C GLY A 121 -26.65 10.09 3.99
N GLN A 122 -25.77 9.15 3.62
CA GLN A 122 -24.67 9.38 2.69
C GLN A 122 -25.09 9.08 1.24
N THR A 123 -24.53 9.82 0.30
CA THR A 123 -24.75 9.69 -1.15
C THR A 123 -23.41 9.54 -1.84
N LEU A 124 -23.33 8.61 -2.79
CA LEU A 124 -22.13 8.34 -3.58
C LEU A 124 -22.30 8.86 -5.00
N GLU A 125 -21.31 9.61 -5.46
CA GLU A 125 -21.19 10.04 -6.86
C GLU A 125 -19.99 9.33 -7.48
N PHE A 126 -20.16 8.71 -8.63
CA PHE A 126 -19.09 7.95 -9.28
C PHE A 126 -18.66 8.64 -10.56
N GLU A 127 -17.36 8.86 -10.70
CA GLU A 127 -16.74 9.41 -11.90
C GLU A 127 -15.65 8.46 -12.39
N LYS A 128 -15.71 8.05 -13.65
CA LYS A 128 -14.62 7.31 -14.30
C LYS A 128 -13.97 8.20 -15.34
N THR A 129 -12.65 8.32 -15.27
CA THR A 129 -11.85 9.03 -16.28
C THR A 129 -10.76 8.10 -16.81
N VAL A 130 -10.51 8.18 -18.11
CA VAL A 130 -9.42 7.44 -18.76
C VAL A 130 -8.49 8.47 -19.37
N THR A 131 -7.24 8.46 -18.94
CA THR A 131 -6.24 9.46 -19.30
C THR A 131 -5.07 8.80 -20.02
N ASP A 132 -4.65 9.39 -21.13
CA ASP A 132 -3.42 9.00 -21.83
C ASP A 132 -2.21 9.42 -21.02
N PHE A 133 -1.35 8.45 -20.68
CA PHE A 133 -0.09 8.75 -20.02
C PHE A 133 0.77 9.70 -20.84
N GLY A 134 0.78 9.55 -22.18
CA GLY A 134 1.56 10.39 -23.08
C GLY A 134 1.09 11.85 -23.16
N LYS A 135 -0.16 12.15 -22.75
CA LYS A 135 -0.72 13.51 -22.77
C LYS A 135 -0.82 14.14 -21.39
N CYS A 136 -0.60 13.35 -20.32
CA CYS A 136 -0.73 13.82 -18.96
C CYS A 136 0.64 14.15 -18.36
N GLU A 137 1.05 15.41 -18.48
CA GLU A 137 2.33 15.90 -17.94
C GLU A 137 2.44 15.63 -16.44
N TYR A 138 1.36 15.88 -15.68
CA TYR A 138 1.31 15.61 -14.24
C TYR A 138 1.47 14.13 -13.89
N CYS A 139 0.91 13.23 -14.72
CA CYS A 139 1.04 11.79 -14.53
C CYS A 139 2.49 11.35 -14.73
N ALA A 140 3.19 11.91 -15.72
CA ALA A 140 4.60 11.65 -15.95
C ALA A 140 5.47 12.15 -14.77
N VAL A 141 5.20 13.35 -14.25
CA VAL A 141 5.89 13.88 -13.07
C VAL A 141 5.63 13.00 -11.84
N ALA A 142 4.37 12.66 -11.56
CA ALA A 142 4.01 11.81 -10.43
C ALA A 142 4.66 10.42 -10.54
N PHE A 143 4.63 9.81 -11.73
CA PHE A 143 5.26 8.53 -11.99
C PHE A 143 6.77 8.57 -11.74
N ASN A 144 7.47 9.58 -12.27
CA ASN A 144 8.92 9.69 -12.11
C ASN A 144 9.36 9.90 -10.66
N ASN A 145 8.59 10.65 -9.86
CA ASN A 145 8.91 10.85 -8.44
C ASN A 145 8.54 9.61 -7.58
N ALA A 146 7.47 8.91 -7.95
CA ALA A 146 7.03 7.71 -7.25
C ALA A 146 7.81 6.44 -7.64
N LEU A 147 8.51 6.43 -8.79
CA LEU A 147 9.31 5.31 -9.23
C LEU A 147 10.57 5.20 -8.36
N LYS A 148 10.61 4.17 -7.52
CA LYS A 148 11.77 3.85 -6.67
C LYS A 148 12.54 2.69 -7.28
N SER A 149 13.86 2.71 -7.11
CA SER A 149 14.75 1.64 -7.56
C SER A 149 15.61 1.17 -6.39
N HIS A 150 15.78 -0.15 -6.25
CA HIS A 150 16.69 -0.73 -5.28
C HIS A 150 17.47 -1.88 -5.89
N THR A 151 18.66 -2.13 -5.35
CA THR A 151 19.52 -3.23 -5.79
C THR A 151 19.49 -4.36 -4.78
N SER A 152 19.27 -5.59 -5.23
CA SER A 152 19.45 -6.80 -4.41
C SER A 152 20.60 -7.63 -4.98
N THR A 153 21.39 -8.25 -4.11
CA THR A 153 22.46 -9.16 -4.53
C THR A 153 22.10 -10.57 -4.09
N ILE A 154 22.01 -11.49 -5.05
CA ILE A 154 21.67 -12.88 -4.78
C ILE A 154 22.89 -13.74 -5.08
N LEU A 155 23.29 -14.56 -4.11
CA LEU A 155 24.34 -15.56 -4.27
C LEU A 155 23.72 -16.89 -4.70
N SER A 156 23.75 -17.19 -5.99
CA SER A 156 23.34 -18.49 -6.54
C SER A 156 24.47 -19.03 -7.43
N GLY A 157 25.51 -19.57 -6.80
CA GLY A 157 26.75 -20.03 -7.45
C GLY A 157 27.68 -18.91 -7.94
N VAL A 158 27.13 -17.80 -8.46
CA VAL A 158 27.83 -16.56 -8.82
C VAL A 158 27.09 -15.38 -8.23
N LEU A 159 27.81 -14.39 -7.73
CA LEU A 159 27.25 -13.18 -7.14
C LEU A 159 26.66 -12.28 -8.25
N ARG A 160 25.33 -12.17 -8.31
CA ARG A 160 24.63 -11.33 -9.29
C ARG A 160 23.85 -10.23 -8.59
N THR A 161 24.04 -9.00 -9.06
CA THR A 161 23.26 -7.83 -8.60
C THR A 161 22.06 -7.63 -9.52
N HIS A 162 20.86 -7.60 -8.96
CA HIS A 162 19.61 -7.34 -9.65
C HIS A 162 19.10 -5.95 -9.27
N VAL A 163 18.74 -5.15 -10.26
CA VAL A 163 18.04 -3.87 -10.06
C VAL A 163 16.55 -4.15 -10.10
N HIS A 164 15.85 -3.81 -9.03
CA HIS A 164 14.40 -3.86 -8.94
C HIS A 164 13.86 -2.43 -8.99
N GLN A 165 12.73 -2.26 -9.66
CA GLN A 165 12.00 -1.01 -9.67
C GLN A 165 10.58 -1.28 -9.19
N TYR A 166 10.06 -0.40 -8.35
CA TYR A 166 8.68 -0.46 -7.91
C TYR A 166 8.10 0.95 -7.87
N LEU A 167 6.78 1.02 -8.02
CA LEU A 167 6.05 2.27 -7.93
C LEU A 167 5.53 2.42 -6.51
N ASP A 168 5.99 3.45 -5.81
CA ASP A 168 5.51 3.75 -4.46
C ASP A 168 4.12 4.38 -4.54
N ALA A 169 3.11 3.64 -4.08
CA ALA A 169 1.72 4.07 -4.14
C ALA A 169 1.43 5.30 -3.27
N THR A 170 2.16 5.50 -2.16
CA THR A 170 1.98 6.63 -1.25
C THR A 170 2.49 7.90 -1.92
N GLU A 171 3.70 7.85 -2.47
CA GLU A 171 4.28 8.95 -3.25
C GLU A 171 3.44 9.24 -4.49
N LEU A 172 3.05 8.21 -5.24
CA LEU A 172 2.23 8.39 -6.45
C LEU A 172 0.93 9.11 -6.12
N ARG A 173 0.21 8.66 -5.09
CA ARG A 173 -1.03 9.29 -4.64
C ARG A 173 -0.77 10.74 -4.22
N TRP A 174 0.29 11.00 -3.46
CA TRP A 174 0.63 12.33 -2.98
C TRP A 174 0.88 13.30 -4.14
N TRP A 175 1.68 12.90 -5.13
CA TRP A 175 1.97 13.73 -6.31
C TRP A 175 0.73 13.94 -7.16
N LEU A 176 -0.05 12.89 -7.45
CA LEU A 176 -1.27 13.01 -8.24
C LEU A 176 -2.30 13.93 -7.56
N GLN A 177 -2.48 13.82 -6.25
CA GLN A 177 -3.41 14.69 -5.52
C GLN A 177 -2.97 16.16 -5.51
N ARG A 178 -1.65 16.41 -5.47
CA ARG A 178 -1.12 17.76 -5.43
C ARG A 178 -1.08 18.43 -6.80
N LEU A 179 -0.94 17.64 -7.86
CA LEU A 179 -0.83 18.11 -9.23
C LEU A 179 -2.16 18.03 -10.00
N ASP A 180 -3.24 17.47 -9.42
CA ASP A 180 -4.56 17.45 -10.08
C ASP A 180 -5.09 18.88 -10.24
N PRO A 181 -5.21 19.41 -11.47
CA PRO A 181 -5.72 20.75 -11.71
C PRO A 181 -7.21 20.89 -11.39
N ASN A 182 -7.94 19.76 -11.30
CA ASN A 182 -9.35 19.72 -10.92
C ASN A 182 -9.52 19.39 -9.43
N ARG A 183 -8.49 19.62 -8.61
CA ARG A 183 -8.64 19.55 -7.17
C ARG A 183 -9.57 20.70 -6.75
N ASP A 184 -10.83 20.35 -6.53
CA ASP A 184 -11.73 21.21 -5.78
C ASP A 184 -11.13 21.36 -4.38
N ASP A 185 -10.64 22.56 -4.06
CA ASP A 185 -10.13 22.91 -2.72
C ASP A 185 -11.29 22.93 -1.71
N PHE A 186 -11.81 21.75 -1.37
CA PHE A 186 -12.60 21.56 -0.17
C PHE A 186 -11.65 21.23 0.97
N MET A 187 -11.13 22.30 1.55
CA MET A 187 -10.57 22.33 2.90
C MET A 187 -11.70 22.55 3.90
#